data_AF-A0A968HQQ4-F1
#
_entry.id   AF-A0A968HQQ4-F1
#
_cell.length_a   1.000
_cell.length_b   1.000
_cell.length_c   1.000
_cell.angle_alpha   90.00
_cell.angle_beta   90.00
_cell.angle_gamma   90.00
#
_symmetry.space_group_name_H-M   'P 1'
#
loop_
_entity.id
_entity.type
_entity.pdbx_description
1 polymer ?
#
loop_
_entity_poly.entity_id
_entity_poly.type
_entity_poly.pdbx_seq_one_letter_code
_entity_poly.pdbx_strand_id
1 'polypeptide(L)'
;MNRLRDTVLISYSRRSPVRTDLMNQLDGLTRWVSNNEAIISATVPMRSQAMDAKGFVPFAVRFDPETYFQTHPRVAGEFDNDYRNFEPEGQQFEALTNVVRFTRKKGIPLVVVNLPLHDTYLDGARLRQEDRFQQVMTQLAAEQGFTYVDFSRRWRQDDTVFSDPSHLNDQGAIAVAKALAEDESIPWYQLRSR
;
A
#
# COMPACT_ATOMS: atom_id res chain seq x y z
N MET A 1 -9.54 24.07 22.70
CA MET A 1 -8.65 23.27 21.83
C MET A 1 -9.49 22.39 20.88
N ASN A 2 -10.25 22.98 19.95
CA ASN A 2 -11.22 22.21 19.14
C ASN A 2 -11.33 22.70 17.67
N ARG A 3 -10.24 23.25 17.09
CA ARG A 3 -10.22 23.83 15.73
C ARG A 3 -9.12 23.27 14.82
N LEU A 4 -8.62 22.07 15.10
CA LEU A 4 -7.55 21.43 14.30
C LEU A 4 -8.01 20.24 13.46
N ARG A 5 -9.30 19.87 13.51
CA ARG A 5 -9.81 18.68 12.80
C ARG A 5 -10.38 18.96 11.41
N ASP A 6 -10.68 20.22 11.07
CA ASP A 6 -11.46 20.53 9.86
C ASP A 6 -10.65 21.09 8.68
N THR A 7 -9.31 21.10 8.76
CA THR A 7 -8.46 21.57 7.65
C THR A 7 -7.45 20.52 7.22
N VAL A 8 -7.92 19.30 7.02
CA VAL A 8 -7.15 18.26 6.32
C VAL A 8 -7.95 17.86 5.09
N LEU A 9 -7.48 18.38 3.94
CA LEU A 9 -7.87 18.03 2.57
C LEU A 9 -9.21 18.62 2.08
N ILE A 10 -9.14 19.80 1.44
CA ILE A 10 -10.21 20.31 0.54
C ILE A 10 -10.53 19.29 -0.58
N SER A 11 -9.61 18.37 -0.88
CA SER A 11 -9.82 17.24 -1.79
C SER A 11 -10.69 16.12 -1.21
N TYR A 12 -10.92 16.07 0.11
CA TYR A 12 -11.79 15.06 0.72
C TYR A 12 -13.25 15.22 0.28
N SER A 13 -13.75 16.45 0.20
CA SER A 13 -15.10 16.76 -0.31
C SER A 13 -15.26 16.44 -1.79
N ARG A 14 -14.15 16.39 -2.55
CA ARG A 14 -14.11 16.01 -3.97
C ARG A 14 -13.61 14.58 -4.19
N ARG A 15 -13.49 13.75 -3.15
CA ARG A 15 -12.96 12.39 -3.27
C ARG A 15 -13.79 11.52 -4.20
N SER A 16 -15.11 11.54 -4.06
CA SER A 16 -15.99 10.74 -4.92
C SER A 16 -15.80 11.08 -6.39
N PRO A 17 -15.88 12.36 -6.83
CA PRO A 17 -15.62 12.70 -8.22
C PRO A 17 -14.17 12.40 -8.67
N VAL A 18 -13.15 12.66 -7.85
CA VAL A 18 -11.75 12.33 -8.20
C VAL A 18 -11.54 10.82 -8.34
N ARG A 19 -12.12 10.01 -7.45
CA ARG A 19 -12.10 8.55 -7.54
C ARG A 19 -12.81 8.10 -8.80
N THR A 20 -14.00 8.62 -9.08
CA THR A 20 -14.78 8.26 -10.27
C THR A 20 -14.01 8.61 -11.53
N ASP A 21 -13.40 9.78 -11.62
CA ASP A 21 -12.62 10.20 -12.80
C ASP A 21 -11.34 9.36 -12.96
N LEU A 22 -10.63 9.07 -11.86
CA LEU A 22 -9.45 8.20 -11.88
C LEU A 22 -9.81 6.77 -12.26
N MET A 23 -10.88 6.21 -11.68
CA MET A 23 -11.37 4.87 -12.01
C MET A 23 -11.88 4.84 -13.45
N ASN A 24 -12.57 5.86 -13.95
CA ASN A 24 -12.99 5.90 -15.35
C ASN A 24 -11.80 5.97 -16.33
N GLN A 25 -10.74 6.71 -15.98
CA GLN A 25 -9.51 6.76 -16.77
C GLN A 25 -8.73 5.45 -16.71
N LEU A 26 -8.62 4.85 -15.52
CA LEU A 26 -7.99 3.55 -15.32
C LEU A 26 -8.81 2.45 -16.02
N ASP A 27 -10.12 2.37 -15.84
CA ASP A 27 -11.05 1.45 -16.50
C ASP A 27 -11.01 1.56 -18.02
N GLY A 28 -10.76 2.76 -18.57
CA GLY A 28 -10.52 2.95 -19.99
C GLY A 28 -9.20 2.32 -20.46
N LEU A 29 -8.19 2.30 -19.59
CA LEU A 29 -6.89 1.64 -19.82
C LEU A 29 -6.95 0.14 -19.52
N THR A 30 -7.60 -0.31 -18.44
CA THR A 30 -7.75 -1.73 -18.08
C THR A 30 -8.59 -2.49 -19.08
N ARG A 31 -9.60 -1.85 -19.71
CA ARG A 31 -10.35 -2.45 -20.83
C ARG A 31 -9.50 -2.69 -22.08
N TRP A 32 -8.38 -2.00 -22.22
CA TRP A 32 -7.44 -2.18 -23.33
C TRP A 32 -6.33 -3.18 -22.99
N VAL A 33 -6.07 -3.43 -21.70
CA VAL A 33 -4.98 -4.28 -21.20
C VAL A 33 -5.45 -5.64 -20.66
N SER A 34 -6.74 -5.80 -20.30
CA SER A 34 -7.28 -7.05 -19.75
C SER A 34 -8.52 -7.54 -20.48
N ASN A 35 -8.42 -8.72 -21.11
CA ASN A 35 -9.47 -9.35 -21.92
C ASN A 35 -10.39 -10.29 -21.12
N ASN A 36 -10.51 -10.17 -19.80
CA ASN A 36 -11.21 -11.18 -18.99
C ASN A 36 -12.19 -10.59 -17.97
N GLU A 37 -13.47 -10.60 -18.34
CA GLU A 37 -14.60 -10.16 -17.49
C GLU A 37 -14.66 -10.90 -16.14
N ALA A 38 -14.11 -12.12 -16.07
CA ALA A 38 -14.03 -12.92 -14.86
C ALA A 38 -13.13 -12.30 -13.77
N ILE A 39 -12.01 -11.67 -14.14
CA ILE A 39 -11.11 -11.01 -13.17
C ILE A 39 -11.77 -9.74 -12.65
N ILE A 40 -12.48 -8.99 -13.50
CA ILE A 40 -13.24 -7.80 -13.09
C ILE A 40 -14.32 -8.21 -12.08
N SER A 41 -15.10 -9.26 -12.38
CA SER A 41 -16.15 -9.77 -11.48
C SER A 41 -15.61 -10.27 -10.14
N ALA A 42 -14.47 -10.98 -10.14
CA ALA A 42 -13.84 -11.50 -8.92
C ALA A 42 -13.22 -10.41 -8.03
N THR A 43 -12.87 -9.25 -8.61
CA THR A 43 -12.24 -8.14 -7.87
C THR A 43 -13.25 -7.03 -7.50
N VAL A 44 -14.49 -7.11 -7.99
CA VAL A 44 -15.58 -6.23 -7.55
C VAL A 44 -15.93 -6.60 -6.12
N PRO A 45 -15.78 -5.68 -5.14
CA PRO A 45 -16.15 -5.96 -3.76
C PRO A 45 -17.63 -6.34 -3.70
N MET A 46 -17.94 -7.56 -3.26
CA MET A 46 -19.32 -8.00 -3.02
C MET A 46 -20.01 -6.97 -2.11
N ARG A 47 -21.14 -6.45 -2.59
CA ARG A 47 -21.93 -5.38 -1.95
C ARG A 47 -22.14 -5.65 -0.45
N SER A 48 -21.90 -4.60 0.34
CA SER A 48 -22.29 -4.39 1.75
C SER A 48 -21.40 -4.93 2.87
N GLN A 49 -20.09 -4.72 2.77
CA GLN A 49 -19.37 -4.37 4.00
C GLN A 49 -19.71 -2.90 4.33
N ALA A 50 -20.13 -2.63 5.56
CA ALA A 50 -20.45 -1.28 6.03
C ALA A 50 -19.18 -0.42 5.96
N MET A 51 -19.00 0.25 4.82
CA MET A 51 -17.94 1.23 4.67
C MET A 51 -18.17 2.35 5.68
N ASP A 52 -17.11 2.77 6.37
CA ASP A 52 -17.19 3.93 7.24
C ASP A 52 -17.48 5.21 6.42
N ALA A 53 -17.68 6.35 7.10
CA ALA A 53 -17.88 7.64 6.44
C ALA A 53 -16.69 8.04 5.54
N LYS A 54 -15.54 7.38 5.69
CA LYS A 54 -14.34 7.54 4.89
C LYS A 54 -14.19 6.42 3.85
N GLY A 55 -15.25 5.68 3.52
CA GLY A 55 -15.22 4.68 2.44
C GLY A 55 -14.24 3.53 2.66
N PHE A 56 -13.84 3.26 3.92
CA PHE A 56 -13.01 2.11 4.27
C PHE A 56 -13.87 0.98 4.80
N VAL A 57 -13.53 -0.23 4.39
CA VAL A 57 -14.00 -1.44 5.04
C VAL A 57 -12.98 -1.83 6.10
N PRO A 58 -13.36 -1.94 7.38
CA PRO A 58 -12.46 -2.50 8.38
C PRO A 58 -12.27 -4.00 8.14
N PHE A 59 -11.02 -4.45 8.11
CA PHE A 59 -10.67 -5.87 8.10
C PHE A 59 -10.20 -6.26 9.51
N ALA A 60 -11.12 -6.83 10.29
CA ALA A 60 -10.92 -7.09 11.72
C ALA A 60 -10.34 -8.49 12.01
N VAL A 61 -9.90 -9.22 10.99
CA VAL A 61 -9.22 -10.52 11.16
C VAL A 61 -7.90 -10.26 11.87
N ARG A 62 -7.60 -11.05 12.90
CA ARG A 62 -6.35 -10.98 13.65
C ARG A 62 -5.49 -12.19 13.33
N PHE A 63 -4.23 -11.92 13.04
CA PHE A 63 -3.22 -12.93 12.90
C PHE A 63 -2.95 -13.59 14.26
N ASP A 64 -2.87 -14.91 14.26
CA ASP A 64 -2.42 -15.71 15.40
C ASP A 64 -1.33 -16.68 14.89
N PRO A 65 -0.05 -16.44 15.22
CA PRO A 65 1.05 -17.25 14.71
C PRO A 65 1.03 -18.70 15.22
N GLU A 66 0.34 -18.99 16.33
CA GLU A 66 0.25 -20.34 16.90
C GLU A 66 -0.69 -21.24 16.09
N THR A 67 -1.75 -20.66 15.53
CA THR A 67 -2.81 -21.40 14.83
C THR A 67 -2.80 -21.20 13.32
N TYR A 68 -2.35 -20.05 12.81
CA TYR A 68 -2.39 -19.72 11.38
C TYR A 68 -1.72 -20.77 10.49
N PHE A 69 -0.53 -21.23 10.88
CA PHE A 69 0.26 -22.17 10.09
C PHE A 69 -0.23 -23.62 10.16
N GLN A 70 -1.24 -23.91 10.98
CA GLN A 70 -1.89 -25.22 11.00
C GLN A 70 -2.77 -25.41 9.76
N THR A 71 -3.31 -24.32 9.20
CA THR A 71 -4.15 -24.34 7.99
C THR A 71 -3.49 -23.67 6.79
N HIS A 72 -2.41 -22.90 6.98
CA HIS A 72 -1.64 -22.25 5.92
C HIS A 72 -0.17 -22.67 6.01
N PRO A 73 0.26 -23.72 5.30
CA PRO A 73 1.63 -24.22 5.38
C PRO A 73 2.66 -23.13 5.04
N ARG A 74 3.78 -23.14 5.77
CA ARG A 74 4.91 -22.24 5.48
C ARG A 74 5.57 -22.64 4.17
N VAL A 75 5.77 -21.66 3.29
CA VAL A 75 6.63 -21.79 2.11
C VAL A 75 7.93 -21.05 2.41
N ALA A 76 9.07 -21.71 2.29
CA ALA A 76 10.36 -21.04 2.42
C ALA A 76 10.52 -20.02 1.29
N GLY A 77 11.11 -18.86 1.59
CA GLY A 77 11.26 -17.73 0.67
C GLY A 77 12.05 -18.08 -0.60
N GLU A 78 12.94 -19.09 -0.53
CA GLU A 78 13.66 -19.59 -1.71
C GLU A 78 12.73 -20.25 -2.76
N PHE A 79 11.54 -20.70 -2.33
CA PHE A 79 10.52 -21.35 -3.16
C PHE A 79 9.25 -20.51 -3.32
N ASP A 80 9.18 -19.35 -2.69
CA ASP A 80 8.07 -18.42 -2.80
C ASP A 80 8.17 -17.65 -4.12
N ASN A 81 7.14 -17.69 -4.95
CA ASN A 81 7.17 -17.03 -6.27
C ASN A 81 7.22 -15.51 -6.19
N ASP A 82 6.80 -14.91 -5.08
CA ASP A 82 6.87 -13.45 -4.90
C ASP A 82 8.31 -13.00 -4.62
N TYR A 83 9.17 -13.91 -4.13
CA TYR A 83 10.56 -13.66 -3.76
C TYR A 83 11.59 -14.33 -4.66
N ARG A 84 11.21 -15.44 -5.29
CA ARG A 84 12.07 -16.24 -6.16
C ARG A 84 12.32 -15.46 -7.44
N ASN A 85 13.58 -15.15 -7.71
CA ASN A 85 14.00 -14.28 -8.81
C ASN A 85 13.34 -12.89 -8.71
N PHE A 86 13.22 -12.36 -7.49
CA PHE A 86 12.77 -10.99 -7.29
C PHE A 86 13.71 -10.04 -8.03
N GLU A 87 13.16 -9.37 -9.04
CA GLU A 87 13.86 -8.37 -9.82
C GLU A 87 13.03 -7.07 -9.82
N PRO A 88 13.66 -5.91 -9.57
CA PRO A 88 13.00 -4.61 -9.62
C PRO A 88 12.77 -4.17 -11.08
N GLU A 89 12.19 -5.05 -11.88
CA GLU A 89 11.89 -4.85 -13.29
C GLU A 89 10.56 -5.52 -13.65
N GLY A 90 10.23 -5.55 -14.94
CA GLY A 90 8.99 -6.15 -15.42
C GLY A 90 7.75 -5.30 -15.14
N GLN A 91 6.58 -5.89 -15.36
CA GLN A 91 5.32 -5.15 -15.53
C GLN A 91 4.91 -4.34 -14.30
N GLN A 92 5.20 -4.82 -13.09
CA GLN A 92 4.87 -4.08 -11.86
C GLN A 92 5.75 -2.84 -11.69
N PHE A 93 7.05 -2.96 -12.00
CA PHE A 93 7.96 -1.83 -11.96
C PHE A 93 7.67 -0.81 -13.08
N GLU A 94 7.29 -1.30 -14.27
CA GLU A 94 6.78 -0.44 -15.35
C GLU A 94 5.50 0.30 -14.94
N ALA A 95 4.57 -0.36 -14.26
CA ALA A 95 3.36 0.28 -13.73
C ALA A 95 3.71 1.37 -12.70
N LEU A 96 4.62 1.09 -11.77
CA LEU A 96 5.11 2.08 -10.81
C LEU A 96 5.72 3.29 -11.51
N THR A 97 6.64 3.08 -12.46
CA THR A 97 7.27 4.19 -13.19
C THR A 97 6.27 5.01 -14.01
N ASN A 98 5.20 4.38 -14.54
CA ASN A 98 4.11 5.09 -15.21
C ASN A 98 3.30 5.96 -14.23
N VAL A 99 3.00 5.48 -13.02
CA VAL A 99 2.35 6.27 -11.96
C VAL A 99 3.23 7.46 -11.58
N VAL A 100 4.52 7.24 -11.34
CA VAL A 100 5.49 8.29 -11.01
C VAL A 100 5.57 9.36 -12.11
N ARG A 101 5.63 8.94 -13.39
CA ARG A 101 5.63 9.88 -14.52
C ARG A 101 4.34 10.70 -14.59
N PHE A 102 3.20 10.05 -14.37
CA PHE A 102 1.90 10.70 -14.38
C PHE A 102 1.78 11.74 -13.27
N THR A 103 2.08 11.38 -12.03
CA THR A 103 1.97 12.28 -10.87
C THR A 103 2.91 13.47 -11.02
N ARG A 104 4.15 13.25 -11.47
CA ARG A 104 5.10 14.33 -11.79
C ARG A 104 4.56 15.28 -12.85
N LYS A 105 4.06 14.75 -13.98
CA LYS A 105 3.48 15.58 -15.07
C LYS A 105 2.29 16.40 -14.60
N LYS A 106 1.55 15.91 -13.60
CA LYS A 106 0.37 16.58 -13.02
C LYS A 106 0.68 17.44 -11.80
N GLY A 107 1.93 17.51 -11.34
CA GLY A 107 2.30 18.22 -10.12
C GLY A 107 1.62 17.67 -8.88
N ILE A 108 1.40 16.34 -8.83
CA ILE A 108 0.83 15.63 -7.69
C ILE A 108 2.01 15.09 -6.86
N PRO A 109 2.19 15.52 -5.60
CA PRO A 109 3.16 14.90 -4.69
C PRO A 109 2.81 13.42 -4.49
N LEU A 110 3.77 12.53 -4.78
CA LEU A 110 3.62 11.09 -4.62
C LEU A 110 4.40 10.63 -3.39
N VAL A 111 3.74 9.90 -2.51
CA VAL A 111 4.36 9.17 -1.40
C VAL A 111 4.15 7.69 -1.65
N VAL A 112 5.24 6.92 -1.68
CA VAL A 112 5.23 5.45 -1.75
C VAL A 112 5.66 4.90 -0.39
N VAL A 113 4.87 4.00 0.18
CA VAL A 113 5.11 3.45 1.52
C VAL A 113 5.40 1.96 1.39
N ASN A 114 6.56 1.51 1.87
CA ASN A 114 6.82 0.09 2.04
C ASN A 114 6.26 -0.36 3.40
N LEU A 115 5.30 -1.27 3.37
CA LEU A 115 4.59 -1.74 4.56
C LEU A 115 5.34 -2.92 5.21
N PRO A 116 5.16 -3.13 6.53
CA PRO A 116 5.82 -4.24 7.20
C PRO A 116 5.21 -5.59 6.83
N LEU A 117 6.05 -6.61 6.96
CA LEU A 117 5.66 -8.01 7.01
C LEU A 117 5.92 -8.52 8.43
N HIS A 118 5.16 -9.50 8.89
CA HIS A 118 5.39 -10.12 10.18
C HIS A 118 6.67 -10.96 10.17
N ASP A 119 7.41 -11.01 11.28
CA ASP A 119 8.69 -11.73 11.40
C ASP A 119 8.52 -13.24 11.13
N THR A 120 7.33 -13.80 11.36
CA THR A 120 7.04 -15.20 11.01
C THR A 120 7.04 -15.47 9.51
N TYR A 121 6.93 -14.44 8.68
CA TYR A 121 7.02 -14.53 7.22
C TYR A 121 8.47 -14.37 6.73
N LEU A 122 9.28 -13.60 7.47
CA LEU A 122 10.60 -13.14 7.04
C LEU A 122 11.71 -14.12 7.38
N ASP A 123 11.99 -15.03 6.46
CA ASP A 123 13.23 -15.81 6.49
C ASP A 123 14.41 -15.05 5.83
N GLY A 124 15.60 -15.64 5.89
CA GLY A 124 16.80 -15.03 5.35
C GLY A 124 16.75 -14.74 3.84
N ALA A 125 15.98 -15.50 3.06
CA ALA A 125 15.81 -15.24 1.63
C ALA A 125 14.93 -14.02 1.41
N ARG A 126 13.79 -13.93 2.11
CA ARG A 126 12.90 -12.77 2.02
C ARG A 126 13.57 -11.49 2.51
N LEU A 127 14.28 -11.54 3.64
CA LEU A 127 15.00 -10.39 4.18
C LEU A 127 16.02 -9.80 3.18
N ARG A 128 16.73 -10.65 2.43
CA ARG A 128 17.66 -10.17 1.38
C ARG A 128 16.93 -9.41 0.27
N GLN A 129 15.73 -9.86 -0.13
CA GLN A 129 14.96 -9.16 -1.15
C GLN A 129 14.31 -7.89 -0.61
N GLU A 130 13.86 -7.88 0.64
CA GLU A 130 13.37 -6.65 1.30
C GLU A 130 14.47 -5.56 1.34
N ASP A 131 15.69 -5.94 1.73
CA ASP A 131 16.84 -5.01 1.73
C ASP A 131 17.18 -4.55 0.30
N ARG A 132 17.12 -5.44 -0.71
CA ARG A 132 17.32 -5.09 -2.12
C ARG A 132 16.24 -4.11 -2.60
N PHE A 133 14.97 -4.38 -2.30
CA PHE A 133 13.84 -3.53 -2.67
C PHE A 133 13.96 -2.15 -2.04
N GLN A 134 14.32 -2.07 -0.75
CA GLN A 134 14.55 -0.82 -0.06
C GLN A 134 15.61 0.04 -0.76
N GLN A 135 16.75 -0.54 -1.12
CA GLN A 135 17.84 0.17 -1.80
C GLN A 135 17.39 0.73 -3.15
N VAL A 136 16.73 -0.10 -3.97
CA VAL A 136 16.22 0.29 -5.28
C VAL A 136 15.19 1.41 -5.16
N MET A 137 14.21 1.27 -4.27
CA MET A 137 13.14 2.26 -4.11
C MET A 137 13.67 3.59 -3.58
N THR A 138 14.67 3.56 -2.69
CA THR A 138 15.36 4.76 -2.21
C THR A 138 16.06 5.50 -3.36
N GLN A 139 16.80 4.77 -4.19
CA GLN A 139 17.46 5.33 -5.37
C GLN A 139 16.45 5.91 -6.36
N LEU A 140 15.41 5.14 -6.70
CA LEU A 140 14.38 5.55 -7.65
C LEU A 140 13.62 6.79 -7.16
N ALA A 141 13.34 6.88 -5.86
CA ALA A 141 12.69 8.04 -5.24
C ALA A 141 13.52 9.32 -5.42
N ALA A 142 14.84 9.22 -5.18
CA ALA A 142 15.76 10.34 -5.37
C ALA A 142 15.85 10.75 -6.85
N GLU A 143 15.93 9.79 -7.77
CA GLU A 143 16.04 10.04 -9.21
C GLU A 143 14.76 10.61 -9.84
N GLN A 144 13.59 10.15 -9.39
CA GLN A 144 12.31 10.50 -10.01
C GLN A 144 11.51 11.57 -9.25
N GLY A 145 11.94 11.93 -8.04
CA GLY A 145 11.39 13.02 -7.26
C GLY A 145 10.06 12.70 -6.56
N PHE A 146 9.92 11.49 -6.01
CA PHE A 146 8.83 11.12 -5.11
C PHE A 146 9.35 10.84 -3.70
N THR A 147 8.49 10.88 -2.69
CA THR A 147 8.86 10.52 -1.30
C THR A 147 8.69 9.01 -1.10
N TYR A 148 9.75 8.34 -0.64
CA TYR A 148 9.69 6.94 -0.24
C TYR A 148 9.77 6.85 1.29
N VAL A 149 8.80 6.17 1.89
CA VAL A 149 8.72 5.95 3.34
C VAL A 149 8.80 4.45 3.59
N ASP A 150 9.80 4.02 4.34
CA ASP A 150 10.03 2.60 4.62
C ASP A 150 9.59 2.24 6.04
N PHE A 151 8.48 1.51 6.15
CA PHE A 151 7.98 0.94 7.40
C PHE A 151 8.22 -0.57 7.49
N SER A 152 8.98 -1.18 6.57
CA SER A 152 9.24 -2.63 6.53
C SER A 152 9.71 -3.20 7.87
N ARG A 153 10.45 -2.40 8.65
CA ARG A 153 11.02 -2.80 9.95
C ARG A 153 10.14 -2.49 11.16
N ARG A 154 9.03 -1.78 10.98
CA ARG A 154 8.11 -1.41 12.07
C ARG A 154 7.11 -2.54 12.34
N TRP A 155 6.69 -2.68 13.60
CA TRP A 155 5.63 -3.60 14.02
C TRP A 155 5.80 -5.09 13.66
N ARG A 156 6.95 -5.54 13.15
CA ARG A 156 7.14 -6.92 12.65
C ARG A 156 6.88 -8.03 13.68
N GLN A 157 6.83 -7.71 14.96
CA GLN A 157 6.59 -8.66 16.07
C GLN A 157 5.26 -8.40 16.79
N ASP A 158 4.44 -7.49 16.25
CA ASP A 158 3.16 -7.13 16.82
C ASP A 158 2.04 -7.86 16.08
N ASP A 159 1.68 -9.05 16.54
CA ASP A 159 0.59 -9.85 15.94
C ASP A 159 -0.73 -9.06 15.84
N THR A 160 -0.92 -8.05 16.70
CA THR A 160 -2.19 -7.30 16.78
C THR A 160 -2.43 -6.38 15.60
N VAL A 161 -1.41 -6.06 14.80
CA VAL A 161 -1.55 -5.19 13.61
C VAL A 161 -1.72 -5.96 12.31
N PHE A 162 -1.63 -7.28 12.35
CA PHE A 162 -1.71 -8.15 11.19
C PHE A 162 -3.01 -8.93 11.15
N SER A 163 -3.44 -9.25 9.93
CA SER A 163 -4.54 -10.18 9.65
C SER A 163 -4.01 -11.53 9.17
N ASP A 164 -2.85 -11.52 8.51
CA ASP A 164 -2.00 -12.64 8.21
C ASP A 164 -0.53 -12.13 8.16
N PRO A 165 0.48 -12.99 7.97
CA PRO A 165 1.88 -12.56 8.03
C PRO A 165 2.30 -11.48 7.01
N SER A 166 1.52 -11.18 5.96
CA SER A 166 1.84 -10.17 4.95
C SER A 166 0.83 -9.02 4.83
N HIS A 167 -0.35 -9.14 5.46
CA HIS A 167 -1.41 -8.14 5.37
C HIS A 167 -1.77 -7.54 6.73
N LEU A 168 -1.82 -6.21 6.78
CA LEU A 168 -2.29 -5.46 7.94
C LEU A 168 -3.80 -5.60 8.16
N ASN A 169 -4.21 -5.61 9.42
CA ASN A 169 -5.61 -5.49 9.81
C ASN A 169 -6.01 -4.01 10.04
N ASP A 170 -7.19 -3.79 10.60
CA ASP A 170 -7.69 -2.46 10.95
C ASP A 170 -6.78 -1.68 11.92
N GLN A 171 -6.22 -2.34 12.94
CA GLN A 171 -5.24 -1.74 13.85
C GLN A 171 -3.94 -1.37 13.14
N GLY A 172 -3.46 -2.23 12.25
CA GLY A 172 -2.29 -1.94 11.41
C GLY A 172 -2.51 -0.76 10.48
N ALA A 173 -3.68 -0.66 9.84
CA ALA A 173 -4.04 0.50 9.04
C ALA A 173 -4.07 1.80 9.87
N ILE A 174 -4.60 1.74 11.11
CA ILE A 174 -4.58 2.88 12.04
C ILE A 174 -3.14 3.25 12.44
N ALA A 175 -2.30 2.26 12.72
CA ALA A 175 -0.90 2.47 13.10
C ALA A 175 -0.11 3.15 11.96
N VAL A 176 -0.26 2.65 10.72
CA VAL A 176 0.32 3.27 9.52
C VAL A 176 -0.20 4.69 9.32
N ALA A 177 -1.50 4.92 9.44
CA ALA A 177 -2.08 6.25 9.23
C ALA A 177 -1.55 7.28 10.23
N LYS A 178 -1.39 6.90 11.51
CA LYS A 178 -0.77 7.75 12.54
C LYS A 178 0.70 8.03 12.22
N ALA A 179 1.45 6.97 11.90
CA ALA A 179 2.87 7.08 11.58
C ALA A 179 3.12 7.99 10.36
N LEU A 180 2.30 7.90 9.32
CA LEU A 180 2.39 8.79 8.16
C LEU A 180 2.06 10.24 8.50
N ALA A 181 1.05 10.48 9.34
CA ALA A 181 0.66 11.83 9.76
C ALA A 181 1.76 12.53 10.58
N GLU A 182 2.61 11.76 11.26
CA GLU A 182 3.74 12.23 12.06
C GLU A 182 5.06 12.25 11.29
N ASP A 183 5.12 11.69 10.08
CA ASP A 183 6.34 11.61 9.28
C ASP A 183 6.70 12.97 8.66
N GLU A 184 7.77 13.59 9.17
CA GLU A 184 8.24 14.91 8.73
C GLU A 184 8.89 14.89 7.33
N SER A 185 9.25 13.73 6.80
CA SER A 185 9.74 13.61 5.42
C SER A 185 8.66 13.88 4.37
N ILE A 186 7.39 13.75 4.76
CA ILE A 186 6.24 14.07 3.93
C ILE A 186 5.91 15.57 4.10
N PRO A 187 5.92 16.37 3.02
CA PRO A 187 5.70 17.82 3.10
C PRO A 187 4.21 18.16 3.27
N TRP A 188 3.57 17.71 4.35
CA TRP A 188 2.15 17.90 4.64
C TRP A 188 1.71 19.37 4.61
N TYR A 189 2.63 20.30 4.88
CA TYR A 189 2.38 21.75 4.81
C TYR A 189 1.97 22.21 3.41
N GLN A 190 2.46 21.57 2.34
CA GLN A 190 2.12 21.93 0.95
C GLN A 190 0.65 21.65 0.62
N LEU A 191 -0.01 20.79 1.40
CA LEU A 191 -1.45 20.50 1.25
C LEU A 191 -2.35 21.48 2.01
N ARG A 192 -1.79 22.31 2.90
CA ARG A 192 -2.54 23.26 3.73
C ARG A 192 -2.65 24.66 3.12
N SER A 193 -1.83 24.96 2.11
CA SER A 193 -1.67 26.29 1.51
C SER A 193 -2.36 26.46 0.14
N ARG A 194 -3.28 25.55 -0.22
CA ARG A 194 -4.22 25.69 -1.34
C ARG A 194 -5.63 25.85 -0.82
#